data_AF-A0A7W5CA00-F1
#
_entry.id   AF-A0A7W5CA00-F1
#
_cell.length_a   1.000
_cell.length_b   1.000
_cell.length_c   1.000
_cell.angle_alpha   90.00
_cell.angle_beta   90.00
_cell.angle_gamma   90.00
#
_symmetry.space_group_name_H-M   'P 1'
#
loop_
_entity.id
_entity.type
_entity.pdbx_description
1 polymer ?
#
loop_
_entity_poly.entity_id
_entity_poly.type
_entity_poly.pdbx_seq_one_letter_code
_entity_poly.pdbx_strand_id
1 'polypeptide(L)'
;MVIVGSKLNYRFSKDNKSPKVTIHLTIKGEILDSMGIHFPTQEQRMIKDRFEKDLEKEGMDLFQIFIKEGIDPLGIGDFVRSKTRKWEGKVWKLEYQTLNVRLIVKVNLTETGIRK
;
A
#
# COMPACT_ATOMS: atom_id res chain seq x y z
N MET A 1 16.80 -1.17 -8.33
CA MET A 1 16.38 -1.28 -6.91
C MET A 1 15.84 -2.67 -6.67
N VAL A 2 16.19 -3.30 -5.55
CA VAL A 2 15.66 -4.61 -5.12
C VAL A 2 14.84 -4.42 -3.86
N ILE A 3 13.69 -5.07 -3.78
CA ILE A 3 12.86 -5.05 -2.56
C ILE A 3 13.33 -6.19 -1.65
N VAL A 4 13.75 -5.84 -0.43
CA VAL A 4 14.25 -6.80 0.57
C VAL A 4 13.25 -7.07 1.70
N GLY A 5 12.18 -6.27 1.76
CA GLY A 5 11.07 -6.53 2.67
C GLY A 5 9.94 -5.53 2.52
N SER A 6 8.79 -5.89 3.05
CA SER A 6 7.62 -5.02 3.11
C SER A 6 6.88 -5.18 4.43
N LYS A 7 6.15 -4.15 4.83
CA LYS A 7 5.26 -4.16 5.98
C LYS A 7 3.96 -3.48 5.60
N LEU A 8 2.86 -4.14 5.94
CA LEU A 8 1.52 -3.66 5.65
C LEU A 8 0.78 -3.39 6.96
N ASN A 9 0.15 -2.21 7.07
CA ASN A 9 -0.70 -1.88 8.20
C ASN A 9 -2.01 -1.29 7.70
N TYR A 10 -3.12 -1.82 8.18
CA TYR A 10 -4.45 -1.37 7.83
C TYR A 10 -5.05 -0.55 8.96
N ARG A 11 -5.82 0.48 8.59
CA ARG A 11 -6.71 1.20 9.49
C ARG A 11 -8.10 1.20 8.90
N PHE A 12 -9.09 0.88 9.74
CA PHE A 12 -10.49 0.93 9.38
C PHE A 12 -11.20 1.97 10.22
N SER A 13 -12.06 2.74 9.58
CA SER A 13 -13.01 3.65 10.23
C SER A 13 -14.31 3.63 9.43
N LYS A 14 -15.44 3.67 10.11
CA LYS A 14 -16.76 3.78 9.48
C LYS A 14 -17.44 5.04 10.00
N ASP A 15 -17.78 5.95 9.10
CA ASP A 15 -18.66 7.08 9.40
C ASP A 15 -20.08 6.79 8.89
N ASN A 16 -20.99 7.74 9.06
CA ASN A 16 -22.39 7.59 8.62
C ASN A 16 -22.56 7.52 7.08
N LYS A 17 -21.50 7.77 6.29
CA LYS A 17 -21.60 7.86 4.82
C LYS A 17 -20.98 6.65 4.11
N SER A 18 -19.81 6.20 4.54
CA SER A 18 -19.09 5.09 3.88
C SER A 18 -18.02 4.46 4.78
N PRO A 19 -17.76 3.14 4.65
CA PRO A 19 -16.58 2.56 5.25
C PRO A 19 -15.32 3.15 4.60
N LYS A 20 -14.29 3.39 5.41
CA LYS A 20 -13.00 3.89 4.96
C LYS A 20 -11.88 2.98 5.44
N VAL A 21 -11.01 2.61 4.51
CA VAL A 21 -9.81 1.82 4.78
C VAL A 21 -8.58 2.59 4.32
N THR A 22 -7.63 2.78 5.23
CA THR A 22 -6.32 3.34 4.89
C THR A 22 -5.26 2.26 5.01
N ILE A 23 -4.54 2.03 3.92
CA ILE A 23 -3.52 1.01 3.78
C ILE A 23 -2.17 1.71 3.79
N HIS A 24 -1.34 1.40 4.78
CA HIS A 24 0.02 1.90 4.88
C HIS A 24 0.97 0.79 4.44
N LEU A 25 1.55 0.96 3.27
CA LEU A 25 2.55 0.05 2.72
C LEU A 25 3.93 0.66 2.94
N THR A 26 4.77 -0.02 3.73
CA THR A 26 6.18 0.33 3.86
C THR A 26 7.03 -0.68 3.11
N ILE A 27 7.83 -0.22 2.17
CA ILE A 27 8.76 -1.04 1.40
C ILE A 27 10.18 -0.73 1.86
N LYS A 28 10.98 -1.76 2.07
CA LYS A 28 12.43 -1.66 2.26
C LYS A 28 13.09 -2.05 0.95
N GLY A 29 13.78 -1.09 0.35
CA GLY A 29 14.47 -1.25 -0.93
C GLY A 29 15.96 -1.03 -0.79
N GLU A 30 16.75 -1.80 -1.54
CA GLU A 30 18.18 -1.59 -1.71
C GLU A 30 18.44 -1.09 -3.13
N ILE A 31 19.27 -0.06 -3.26
CA ILE A 31 19.80 0.34 -4.57
C ILE A 31 21.07 -0.48 -4.79
N LEU A 32 20.98 -1.44 -5.73
CA LEU A 32 22.16 -2.14 -6.23
C LEU A 32 22.90 -1.18 -7.16
N ASP A 33 24.09 -0.78 -6.74
CA ASP A 33 25.00 -0.03 -7.58
C ASP A 33 26.03 -1.01 -8.17
N SER A 34 26.00 -1.17 -9.49
CA SER A 34 26.87 -2.10 -10.22
C SER A 34 28.21 -1.48 -10.61
N MET A 35 28.40 -0.17 -10.40
CA MET A 35 29.58 0.56 -10.88
C MET A 35 30.32 1.38 -9.80
N GLY A 36 29.90 1.33 -8.53
CA GLY A 36 30.54 2.07 -7.44
C GLY A 36 30.37 3.60 -7.55
N ILE A 37 29.34 4.05 -8.26
CA ILE A 37 28.95 5.45 -8.38
C ILE A 37 28.00 5.77 -7.23
N HIS A 38 28.52 6.47 -6.21
CA HIS A 38 27.68 7.00 -5.14
C HIS A 38 26.64 7.98 -5.71
N PHE A 39 25.38 7.55 -5.77
CA PHE A 39 24.29 8.42 -6.21
C PHE A 39 24.14 9.58 -5.24
N PRO A 40 24.11 10.84 -5.72
CA PRO A 40 23.80 11.98 -4.88
C PRO A 40 22.49 11.75 -4.14
N THR A 41 22.42 12.17 -2.86
CA THR A 41 21.22 12.03 -2.02
C THR A 41 19.95 12.63 -2.65
N GLN A 42 20.09 13.62 -3.54
CA GLN A 42 18.98 14.19 -4.29
C GLN A 42 18.38 13.21 -5.30
N GLU A 43 19.22 12.49 -6.07
CA GLU A 43 18.77 11.52 -7.06
C GLU A 43 18.06 10.34 -6.39
N GLN A 44 18.60 9.87 -5.27
CA GLN A 44 17.96 8.80 -4.48
C GLN A 44 16.60 9.23 -3.95
N ARG A 45 16.45 10.48 -3.50
CA ARG A 45 15.14 11.02 -3.10
C ARG A 45 14.18 11.06 -4.30
N MET A 46 14.64 11.48 -5.47
CA MET A 46 13.80 11.50 -6.67
C MET A 46 13.34 10.10 -7.08
N ILE A 47 14.23 9.11 -7.05
CA ILE A 47 13.90 7.71 -7.33
C ILE A 47 12.87 7.20 -6.32
N LYS A 48 13.10 7.43 -5.02
CA LYS A 48 12.20 7.05 -3.93
C LYS A 48 10.81 7.66 -4.11
N ASP A 49 10.73 8.97 -4.28
CA ASP A 49 9.47 9.71 -4.39
C ASP A 49 8.70 9.33 -5.65
N ARG A 50 9.39 9.07 -6.77
CA ARG A 50 8.76 8.57 -7.99
C ARG A 50 8.20 7.17 -7.79
N PHE A 51 8.98 6.28 -7.18
CA PHE A 51 8.55 4.90 -6.94
C PHE A 51 7.36 4.83 -5.95
N GLU A 52 7.35 5.66 -4.92
CA GLU A 52 6.20 5.82 -4.01
C GLU A 52 4.94 6.22 -4.80
N LYS A 53 5.03 7.25 -5.64
CA LYS A 53 3.91 7.74 -6.45
C LYS A 53 3.40 6.72 -7.46
N ASP A 54 4.31 6.03 -8.15
CA ASP A 54 3.94 5.01 -9.13
C ASP A 54 3.17 3.86 -8.45
N LEU A 55 3.65 3.38 -7.29
CA LEU A 55 2.95 2.37 -6.50
C LEU A 55 1.61 2.85 -5.92
N GLU A 56 1.53 4.09 -5.47
CA GLU A 56 0.26 4.66 -5.01
C GLU A 56 -0.76 4.71 -6.15
N LYS A 57 -0.33 5.15 -7.34
CA LYS A 57 -1.19 5.24 -8.51
C LYS A 57 -1.67 3.87 -8.98
N GLU A 58 -0.74 2.97 -9.31
CA GLU A 58 -1.08 1.63 -9.81
C GLU A 58 -1.88 0.82 -8.79
N GLY A 59 -1.51 0.93 -7.50
CA GLY A 59 -2.25 0.29 -6.43
C GLY A 59 -3.68 0.82 -6.31
N MET A 60 -3.87 2.15 -6.40
CA MET A 60 -5.21 2.75 -6.39
C MET A 60 -6.03 2.35 -7.62
N ASP A 61 -5.43 2.25 -8.80
CA ASP A 61 -6.10 1.78 -10.01
C ASP A 61 -6.60 0.33 -9.84
N LEU A 62 -5.79 -0.54 -9.21
CA LEU A 62 -6.22 -1.90 -8.86
C LEU A 62 -7.37 -1.91 -7.86
N PHE A 63 -7.33 -1.08 -6.80
CA PHE A 63 -8.43 -0.99 -5.85
C PHE A 63 -9.73 -0.52 -6.52
N GLN A 64 -9.67 0.42 -7.47
CA GLN A 64 -10.84 0.86 -8.21
C GLN A 64 -11.47 -0.28 -9.01
N ILE A 65 -10.64 -1.13 -9.66
CA ILE A 65 -11.12 -2.32 -10.36
C ILE A 65 -11.81 -3.28 -9.38
N PHE A 66 -11.19 -3.58 -8.24
CA PHE A 66 -11.76 -4.51 -7.25
C PHE A 66 -13.10 -4.03 -6.69
N ILE A 67 -13.19 -2.74 -6.34
CA ILE A 67 -14.42 -2.11 -5.84
C ILE A 67 -15.51 -2.14 -6.91
N LYS A 68 -15.18 -1.78 -8.16
CA LYS A 68 -16.11 -1.78 -9.29
C LYS A 68 -16.67 -3.18 -9.58
N GLU A 69 -15.80 -4.19 -9.58
CA GLU A 69 -16.18 -5.58 -9.80
C GLU A 69 -16.81 -6.24 -8.56
N GLY A 70 -16.80 -5.56 -7.41
CA GLY A 70 -17.37 -6.07 -6.15
C GLY A 70 -16.63 -7.29 -5.60
N ILE A 71 -15.35 -7.44 -5.90
CA ILE A 71 -14.49 -8.56 -5.47
C ILE A 71 -13.44 -8.07 -4.47
N ASP A 72 -13.05 -8.93 -3.51
CA ASP A 72 -12.04 -8.59 -2.49
C ASP A 72 -10.87 -9.59 -2.51
N PRO A 73 -9.96 -9.48 -3.50
CA PRO A 73 -8.82 -10.38 -3.63
C PRO A 73 -7.73 -10.11 -2.59
N LEU A 74 -7.81 -8.99 -1.86
CA LEU A 74 -6.81 -8.55 -0.88
C LEU A 74 -7.26 -8.79 0.57
N GLY A 75 -8.42 -9.41 0.79
CA GLY A 75 -8.92 -9.78 2.11
C GLY A 75 -9.23 -8.58 3.01
N ILE A 76 -9.62 -7.44 2.45
CA ILE A 76 -9.98 -6.24 3.23
C ILE A 76 -11.14 -6.55 4.17
N GLY A 77 -12.14 -7.30 3.70
CA GLY A 77 -13.30 -7.72 4.48
C GLY A 77 -12.94 -8.55 5.70
N ASP A 78 -11.92 -9.42 5.60
CA ASP A 78 -11.44 -10.20 6.75
C ASP A 78 -10.81 -9.30 7.82
N PHE A 79 -10.01 -8.31 7.38
CA PHE A 79 -9.47 -7.30 8.30
C PHE A 79 -10.59 -6.51 8.97
N VAL A 80 -11.55 -6.00 8.21
CA VAL A 80 -12.65 -5.19 8.76
C VAL A 80 -13.53 -6.03 9.70
N ARG A 81 -13.82 -7.29 9.36
CA ARG A 81 -14.52 -8.24 10.24
C ARG A 81 -13.80 -8.38 11.59
N SER A 82 -12.47 -8.48 11.58
CA SER A 82 -11.68 -8.59 12.83
C SER A 82 -11.77 -7.37 13.73
N LYS A 83 -12.15 -6.20 13.19
CA LYS A 83 -12.25 -4.92 13.91
C LYS A 83 -13.69 -4.47 14.18
N THR A 84 -14.68 -5.19 13.65
CA THR A 84 -16.10 -4.81 13.73
C THR A 84 -16.86 -5.80 14.60
N ARG A 85 -17.42 -5.32 15.73
CA ARG A 85 -18.34 -6.13 16.53
C ARG A 85 -19.66 -6.32 15.76
N LYS A 86 -20.30 -7.48 15.95
CA LYS A 86 -21.58 -7.83 15.29
C LYS A 86 -21.50 -7.68 13.76
N TRP A 87 -20.42 -8.18 13.17
CA TRP A 87 -20.22 -8.14 11.73
C TRP A 87 -21.33 -8.86 10.96
N GLU A 88 -21.87 -8.20 9.95
CA GLU A 88 -22.85 -8.78 9.02
C GLU A 88 -22.27 -8.83 7.60
N GLY A 89 -21.88 -10.02 7.15
CA GLY A 89 -21.20 -10.19 5.86
C GLY A 89 -22.06 -9.78 4.65
N LYS A 90 -23.39 -9.94 4.74
CA LYS A 90 -24.32 -9.48 3.68
C LYS A 90 -24.32 -7.95 3.57
N VAL A 91 -24.34 -7.25 4.71
CA VAL A 91 -24.26 -5.78 4.76
C VAL A 91 -22.92 -5.32 4.23
N TRP A 92 -21.82 -5.95 4.66
CA TRP A 92 -20.49 -5.62 4.15
C TRP A 92 -20.38 -5.77 2.63
N LYS A 93 -20.95 -6.83 2.05
CA LYS A 93 -20.91 -7.03 0.60
C LYS A 93 -21.56 -5.87 -0.16
N LEU A 94 -22.61 -5.26 0.40
CA LEU A 94 -23.25 -4.06 -0.17
C LEU A 94 -22.39 -2.81 0.06
N GLU A 95 -21.81 -2.67 1.24
CA GLU A 95 -20.95 -1.52 1.59
C GLU A 95 -19.57 -1.54 0.91
N TYR A 96 -19.10 -2.71 0.45
CA TYR A 96 -17.79 -2.84 -0.20
C TYR A 96 -17.68 -1.99 -1.46
N GLN A 97 -18.76 -1.89 -2.24
CA GLN A 97 -18.79 -1.07 -3.46
C GLN A 97 -18.72 0.44 -3.18
N THR A 98 -19.01 0.87 -1.95
CA THR A 98 -18.89 2.27 -1.51
C THR A 98 -17.66 2.51 -0.64
N LEU A 99 -16.75 1.52 -0.57
CA LEU A 99 -15.54 1.58 0.24
C LEU A 99 -14.61 2.68 -0.23
N ASN A 100 -14.30 3.62 0.67
CA ASN A 100 -13.28 4.62 0.43
C ASN A 100 -11.91 4.06 0.82
N VAL A 101 -11.11 3.68 -0.19
CA VAL A 101 -9.74 3.20 0.00
C VAL A 101 -8.74 4.32 -0.17
N ARG A 102 -7.78 4.41 0.74
CA ARG A 102 -6.59 5.25 0.61
C ARG A 102 -5.34 4.39 0.75
N LEU A 103 -4.48 4.40 -0.26
CA LEU A 103 -3.15 3.82 -0.19
C LEU A 103 -2.14 4.92 0.15
N ILE A 104 -1.25 4.64 1.11
CA ILE A 104 -0.11 5.48 1.45
C ILE A 104 1.13 4.60 1.38
N VAL A 105 2.04 4.91 0.48
CA VAL A 105 3.28 4.14 0.29
C VAL A 105 4.45 4.91 0.87
N LYS A 106 5.31 4.20 1.60
CA LYS A 106 6.58 4.72 2.11
C LYS A 106 7.70 3.77 1.72
N VAL A 107 8.72 4.28 1.04
CA VAL A 107 9.89 3.52 0.62
C VAL A 107 11.07 3.95 1.49
N ASN A 108 11.65 3.00 2.21
CA ASN A 108 12.89 3.19 2.93
C ASN A 108 14.01 2.60 2.06
N LEU A 109 14.89 3.45 1.55
CA LEU A 109 16.07 3.02 0.84
C LEU A 109 17.22 2.81 1.82
N THR A 110 17.88 1.67 1.70
CA THR A 110 19.17 1.41 2.34
C THR A 110 20.24 1.29 1.26
N GLU A 111 21.28 2.11 1.34
CA GLU A 111 22.47 1.94 0.53
C GLU A 111 23.27 0.74 1.06
N THR A 112 23.35 -0.33 0.29
CA THR A 112 24.33 -1.39 0.53
C THR A 112 25.65 -1.00 -0.12
N GLY A 113 26.42 -0.16 0.58
CA GLY A 113 27.82 0.06 0.24
C GLY A 113 28.58 -1.25 0.39
N ILE A 114 29.00 -1.83 -0.74
CA ILE A 114 29.90 -2.98 -0.93
C ILE A 114 29.59 -4.17 0.00
N ARG A 115 28.94 -5.21 -0.53
CA ARG A 115 29.10 -6.56 0.04
C ARG A 115 30.57 -6.93 -0.16
N LYS A 116 31.35 -6.83 0.92
CA LYS A 116 32.72 -7.30 0.98
C LYS A 116 32.78 -8.82 0.86
#